data_AF-A0A177GE40-F1
#
_entry.id   AF-A0A177GE40-F1
#
_cell.length_a   1.000
_cell.length_b   1.000
_cell.length_c   1.000
_cell.angle_alpha   90.00
_cell.angle_beta   90.00
_cell.angle_gamma   90.00
#
_symmetry.space_group_name_H-M   'P 1'
#
loop_
_entity.id
_entity.type
_entity.pdbx_description
1 polymer ?
#
loop_
_entity_poly.entity_id
_entity_poly.type
_entity_poly.pdbx_seq_one_letter_code
_entity_poly.pdbx_strand_id
1 'polypeptide(L)'
;MTDAKTDYPDRYYASYDVTASQPTPVTGWYDTWAMSSLEDVPLASNLIPVAYQDWANTDAFRLPTGRGVQNGKIIDYTPPVQPVPLATQAQDALVAARQSVWNEYGSINLPTPEPWVDYLKALMAIANGTDTISTALPAAPA
;
A
#
# COMPACT_ATOMS: atom_id res chain seq x y z
N MET A 1 -19.56 -34.58 -6.03
CA MET A 1 -19.35 -33.14 -6.23
C MET A 1 -20.49 -32.45 -5.52
N THR A 2 -20.20 -31.64 -4.52
CA THR A 2 -21.23 -30.79 -3.90
C THR A 2 -21.73 -29.83 -4.97
N ASP A 3 -23.04 -29.65 -5.07
CA ASP A 3 -23.63 -28.74 -6.05
C ASP A 3 -23.19 -27.31 -5.70
N ALA A 4 -22.64 -26.56 -6.67
CA ALA A 4 -22.14 -25.20 -6.47
C ALA A 4 -23.19 -24.30 -5.81
N LYS A 5 -24.47 -24.51 -6.14
CA LYS A 5 -25.60 -23.74 -5.59
C LYS A 5 -25.92 -24.07 -4.12
N THR A 6 -25.46 -25.22 -3.63
CA THR A 6 -25.61 -25.61 -2.23
C THR A 6 -24.57 -24.90 -1.37
N ASP A 7 -23.31 -24.88 -1.82
CA ASP A 7 -22.21 -24.25 -1.07
C ASP A 7 -22.16 -22.73 -1.27
N TYR A 8 -22.64 -22.25 -2.42
CA TYR A 8 -22.70 -20.84 -2.81
C TYR A 8 -24.12 -20.49 -3.29
N PRO A 9 -25.02 -20.11 -2.36
CA PRO A 9 -26.42 -19.84 -2.65
C PRO A 9 -26.67 -18.66 -3.60
N ASP A 10 -25.74 -17.71 -3.66
CA ASP A 10 -25.73 -16.64 -4.66
C ASP A 10 -24.82 -17.04 -5.82
N ARG A 11 -25.00 -16.39 -6.96
CA ARG A 11 -24.16 -16.63 -8.14
C ARG A 11 -22.86 -15.84 -8.11
N TYR A 12 -22.93 -14.61 -7.59
CA TYR A 12 -21.86 -13.64 -7.72
C TYR A 12 -21.35 -13.20 -6.35
N TYR A 13 -20.03 -13.15 -6.23
CA TYR A 13 -19.37 -12.81 -4.98
C TYR A 13 -18.18 -11.89 -5.19
N ALA A 14 -17.91 -11.07 -4.17
CA ALA A 14 -16.67 -10.34 -4.02
C ALA A 14 -15.86 -10.93 -2.84
N SER A 15 -14.57 -11.15 -3.03
CA SER A 15 -13.66 -11.51 -1.94
C SER A 15 -12.98 -10.30 -1.35
N TYR A 16 -12.58 -10.43 -0.09
CA TYR A 16 -11.81 -9.45 0.65
C TYR A 16 -11.04 -10.16 1.79
N ASP A 17 -10.07 -9.49 2.38
CA ASP A 17 -9.41 -10.00 3.59
C ASP A 17 -10.31 -9.79 4.81
N VAL A 18 -10.92 -10.88 5.29
CA VAL A 18 -11.82 -10.88 6.47
C VAL A 18 -11.09 -10.59 7.78
N THR A 19 -9.76 -10.66 7.80
CA THR A 19 -8.92 -10.45 8.99
C THR A 19 -8.32 -9.06 9.07
N ALA A 20 -8.28 -8.34 7.94
CA ALA A 20 -7.75 -6.98 7.87
C ALA A 20 -8.71 -5.96 8.50
N SER A 21 -8.13 -4.87 9.01
CA SER A 21 -8.91 -3.70 9.42
C SER A 21 -9.62 -3.09 8.22
N GLN A 22 -10.90 -2.79 8.37
CA GLN A 22 -11.73 -2.23 7.30
C GLN A 22 -11.68 -0.70 7.28
N PRO A 23 -11.86 -0.05 6.11
CA PRO A 23 -12.12 -0.68 4.81
C PRO A 23 -10.88 -1.38 4.23
N THR A 24 -11.10 -2.53 3.59
CA THR A 24 -10.07 -3.34 2.93
C THR A 24 -10.43 -3.52 1.45
N PRO A 25 -9.48 -3.61 0.51
CA PRO A 25 -9.81 -3.72 -0.90
C PRO A 25 -10.61 -4.99 -1.21
N VAL A 26 -11.46 -4.92 -2.22
CA VAL A 26 -11.96 -6.12 -2.90
C VAL A 26 -10.77 -6.78 -3.59
N THR A 27 -10.55 -8.07 -3.31
CA THR A 27 -9.40 -8.83 -3.83
C THR A 27 -9.75 -9.69 -5.04
N GLY A 28 -11.04 -9.87 -5.34
CA GLY A 28 -11.49 -10.76 -6.41
C GLY A 28 -13.01 -10.74 -6.60
N TRP A 29 -13.43 -11.22 -7.76
CA TRP A 29 -14.82 -11.32 -8.18
C TRP A 29 -15.08 -12.72 -8.73
N TYR A 30 -16.13 -13.40 -8.28
CA TYR A 30 -16.42 -14.80 -8.62
C TYR A 30 -17.84 -14.96 -9.16
N ASP A 31 -18.00 -15.67 -10.29
CA ASP A 31 -19.26 -16.26 -10.75
C ASP A 31 -19.25 -17.75 -10.42
N THR A 32 -19.59 -18.10 -9.19
CA THR A 32 -19.39 -19.45 -8.63
C THR A 32 -20.24 -20.52 -9.33
N TRP A 33 -21.32 -20.13 -10.02
CA TRP A 33 -22.15 -21.07 -10.77
C TRP A 33 -21.63 -21.36 -12.18
N ALA A 34 -20.74 -20.52 -12.71
CA ALA A 34 -20.14 -20.70 -14.02
C ALA A 34 -18.72 -21.31 -13.96
N MET A 35 -18.14 -21.43 -12.75
CA MET A 35 -16.80 -22.00 -12.57
C MET A 35 -16.80 -23.52 -12.72
N SER A 36 -15.76 -24.05 -13.37
CA SER A 36 -15.55 -25.50 -13.52
C SER A 36 -14.99 -26.16 -12.25
N SER A 37 -14.38 -25.39 -11.35
CA SER A 37 -13.90 -25.80 -10.03
C SER A 37 -14.04 -24.66 -9.02
N LEU A 38 -14.29 -25.02 -7.76
CA LEU A 38 -14.42 -24.09 -6.63
C LEU A 38 -13.34 -24.30 -5.56
N GLU A 39 -12.33 -25.12 -5.85
CA GLU A 39 -11.27 -25.51 -4.89
C GLU A 39 -10.54 -24.29 -4.29
N ASP A 40 -10.27 -23.27 -5.10
CA ASP A 40 -9.58 -22.05 -4.69
C ASP A 40 -10.53 -20.88 -4.36
N VAL A 41 -11.84 -21.12 -4.38
CA VAL A 41 -12.82 -20.09 -4.01
C VAL A 41 -12.99 -20.10 -2.48
N PRO A 42 -12.82 -18.95 -1.79
CA PRO A 42 -13.08 -18.88 -0.36
C PRO A 42 -14.52 -19.26 -0.04
N LEU A 43 -14.75 -19.87 1.13
CA LEU A 43 -16.10 -20.22 1.60
C LEU A 43 -17.07 -19.03 1.47
N ALA A 44 -18.31 -19.29 1.08
CA ALA A 44 -19.34 -18.25 0.87
C ALA A 44 -19.52 -17.32 2.09
N SER A 45 -19.33 -17.82 3.32
CA SER A 45 -19.39 -17.01 4.55
C SER A 45 -18.30 -15.94 4.66
N ASN A 46 -17.21 -16.08 3.90
CA ASN A 46 -16.08 -15.15 3.84
C ASN A 46 -16.13 -14.25 2.59
N LEU A 47 -17.22 -14.30 1.84
CA LEU A 47 -17.44 -13.51 0.64
C LEU A 47 -18.62 -12.55 0.83
N ILE A 48 -18.70 -11.52 -0.02
CA ILE A 48 -19.85 -10.62 -0.08
C ILE A 48 -20.71 -10.99 -1.29
N PRO A 49 -21.99 -11.37 -1.13
CA PRO A 49 -22.88 -11.63 -2.25
C PRO A 49 -23.14 -10.35 -3.04
N VAL A 50 -23.20 -10.49 -4.37
CA VAL A 50 -23.38 -9.39 -5.31
C VAL A 50 -24.64 -9.62 -6.13
N ALA A 51 -25.50 -8.61 -6.20
CA ALA A 51 -26.69 -8.68 -7.04
C ALA A 51 -26.30 -8.68 -8.53
N TYR A 52 -27.11 -9.33 -9.39
CA TYR A 52 -26.84 -9.40 -10.83
C TYR A 52 -26.62 -8.02 -11.47
N GLN A 53 -27.40 -7.01 -11.07
CA GLN A 53 -27.27 -5.64 -11.59
C GLN A 53 -25.89 -5.02 -11.31
N ASP A 54 -25.36 -5.26 -10.11
CA ASP A 54 -24.05 -4.74 -9.68
C ASP A 54 -22.91 -5.55 -10.32
N TRP A 55 -23.11 -6.86 -10.47
CA TRP A 55 -22.18 -7.71 -11.22
C TRP A 55 -22.08 -7.30 -12.69
N ALA A 56 -23.20 -6.99 -13.33
CA ALA A 56 -23.25 -6.57 -14.73
C ALA A 56 -22.66 -5.17 -14.95
N ASN A 57 -22.54 -4.35 -13.90
CA ASN A 57 -21.97 -3.01 -13.98
C ASN A 57 -20.43 -3.04 -13.87
N THR A 58 -19.76 -3.30 -15.00
CA THR A 58 -18.29 -3.35 -15.09
C THR A 58 -17.61 -1.99 -15.16
N ASP A 59 -18.38 -0.90 -15.30
CA ASP A 59 -17.85 0.43 -15.53
C ASP A 59 -17.83 1.28 -14.25
N ALA A 60 -18.63 0.93 -13.24
CA ALA A 60 -18.71 1.66 -11.99
C ALA A 60 -18.73 0.77 -10.72
N PHE A 61 -19.13 -0.50 -10.81
CA PHE A 61 -19.24 -1.36 -9.63
C PHE A 61 -18.20 -2.48 -9.61
N ARG A 62 -18.21 -3.38 -10.60
CA ARG A 62 -17.30 -4.53 -10.70
C ARG A 62 -15.99 -4.11 -11.35
N LEU A 63 -15.30 -3.19 -10.68
CA LEU A 63 -14.03 -2.64 -11.14
C LEU A 63 -12.85 -3.53 -10.72
N PRO A 64 -11.74 -3.53 -11.48
CA PRO A 64 -10.52 -4.24 -11.09
C PRO A 64 -9.84 -3.61 -9.86
N THR A 65 -10.06 -2.31 -9.61
CA THR A 65 -9.52 -1.56 -8.46
C THR A 65 -10.51 -0.48 -8.02
N GLY A 66 -10.27 0.15 -6.87
CA GLY A 66 -11.08 1.28 -6.38
C GLY A 66 -12.34 0.89 -5.61
N ARG A 67 -12.54 -0.42 -5.35
CA ARG A 67 -13.63 -0.94 -4.52
C ARG A 67 -13.09 -1.62 -3.28
N GLY A 68 -13.80 -1.49 -2.17
CA GLY A 68 -13.43 -2.08 -0.90
C GLY A 68 -14.64 -2.54 -0.12
N VAL A 69 -14.40 -3.31 0.94
CA VAL A 69 -15.44 -3.82 1.83
C VAL A 69 -15.37 -3.10 3.17
N GLN A 70 -16.53 -2.57 3.58
CA GLN A 70 -16.74 -1.98 4.90
C GLN A 70 -18.07 -2.47 5.47
N ASN A 71 -18.03 -3.08 6.65
CA ASN A 71 -19.18 -3.64 7.38
C ASN A 71 -20.07 -4.51 6.48
N GLY A 72 -19.46 -5.40 5.68
CA GLY A 72 -20.17 -6.31 4.78
C GLY A 72 -20.76 -5.65 3.53
N LYS A 73 -20.41 -4.39 3.23
CA LYS A 73 -20.87 -3.66 2.04
C LYS A 73 -19.69 -3.30 1.15
N ILE A 74 -19.92 -3.35 -0.16
CA ILE A 74 -18.95 -2.88 -1.16
C ILE A 74 -19.11 -1.36 -1.33
N ILE A 75 -18.02 -0.63 -1.12
CA ILE A 75 -17.95 0.82 -1.18
C ILE A 75 -16.83 1.27 -2.13
N ASP A 76 -16.80 2.57 -2.45
CA ASP A 76 -15.62 3.17 -3.06
C ASP A 76 -14.46 3.12 -2.07
N TYR A 77 -13.28 2.78 -2.58
CA TYR A 77 -12.09 2.57 -1.77
C TYR A 77 -10.90 3.27 -2.39
N THR A 78 -10.31 4.17 -1.61
CA THR A 78 -8.99 4.72 -1.87
C THR A 78 -8.02 4.08 -0.90
N PRO A 79 -7.01 3.33 -1.38
CA PRO A 79 -6.00 2.75 -0.51
C PRO A 79 -5.35 3.81 0.37
N PRO A 80 -5.03 3.50 1.65
CA PRO A 80 -4.28 4.42 2.49
C PRO A 80 -2.91 4.66 1.85
N VAL A 81 -2.52 5.94 1.75
CA VAL A 81 -1.19 6.33 1.28
C VAL A 81 -0.17 5.76 2.25
N GLN A 82 0.68 4.85 1.77
CA GLN A 82 1.78 4.33 2.56
C GLN A 82 2.80 5.46 2.77
N PRO A 83 3.25 5.72 4.01
CA PRO A 83 4.29 6.71 4.24
C PRO A 83 5.56 6.28 3.52
N VAL A 84 6.26 7.24 2.90
CA VAL A 84 7.56 6.99 2.28
C VAL A 84 8.52 6.46 3.36
N PRO A 85 9.21 5.33 3.16
CA PRO A 85 10.14 4.80 4.15
C PRO A 85 11.20 5.84 4.55
N LEU A 86 11.56 5.92 5.83
CA LEU A 86 12.51 6.91 6.34
C LEU A 86 13.87 6.82 5.61
N ALA A 87 14.31 5.61 5.24
CA ALA A 87 15.51 5.39 4.44
C ALA A 87 15.43 6.06 3.06
N THR A 88 14.29 5.98 2.38
CA THR A 88 14.07 6.67 1.09
C THR A 88 14.11 8.19 1.26
N GLN A 89 13.44 8.71 2.30
CA GLN A 89 13.51 10.14 2.61
C GLN A 89 14.95 10.60 2.88
N ALA A 90 15.75 9.78 3.58
CA ALA A 90 17.15 10.08 3.87
C ALA A 90 18.04 10.07 2.62
N GLN A 91 17.75 9.20 1.64
CA GLN A 91 18.47 9.19 0.36
C GLN A 91 18.25 10.50 -0.41
N ASP A 92 17.00 10.95 -0.51
CA ASP A 92 16.65 12.21 -1.17
C ASP A 92 17.29 13.41 -0.44
N ALA A 93 17.19 13.44 0.89
CA ALA A 93 17.80 14.47 1.72
C ALA A 93 19.34 14.48 1.59
N LEU A 94 19.98 13.31 1.46
CA LEU A 94 21.44 13.20 1.30
C LEU A 94 21.91 13.77 -0.03
N VAL A 95 21.14 13.56 -1.11
CA VAL A 95 21.43 14.17 -2.42
C VAL A 95 21.38 15.69 -2.31
N ALA A 96 20.31 16.24 -1.73
CA ALA A 96 20.17 17.68 -1.53
C ALA A 96 21.28 18.26 -0.63
N ALA A 97 21.57 17.60 0.49
CA ALA A 97 22.59 18.03 1.44
C ALA A 97 23.99 18.07 0.82
N ARG A 98 24.35 17.07 0.00
CA ARG A 98 25.63 17.05 -0.71
C ARG A 98 25.76 18.19 -1.72
N GLN A 99 24.66 18.54 -2.41
CA GLN A 99 24.63 19.69 -3.31
C GLN A 99 24.84 21.00 -2.55
N SER A 100 24.15 21.21 -1.42
CA SER A 100 24.36 22.40 -0.58
C SER A 100 25.79 22.50 -0.09
N VAL A 101 26.34 21.41 0.47
CA VAL A 101 27.72 21.39 0.97
C VAL A 101 28.75 21.67 -0.13
N TRP A 102 28.54 21.13 -1.32
CA TRP A 102 29.40 21.43 -2.46
C TRP A 102 29.32 22.91 -2.87
N ASN A 103 28.11 23.45 -2.99
CA ASN A 103 27.91 24.82 -3.44
C ASN A 103 28.48 25.84 -2.44
N GLU A 104 28.23 25.66 -1.15
CA GLU A 104 28.61 26.61 -0.11
C GLU A 104 30.07 26.50 0.35
N TYR A 105 30.62 25.28 0.36
CA TYR A 105 31.96 25.04 0.92
C TYR A 105 32.92 24.45 -0.13
N GLY A 106 32.54 23.33 -0.74
CA GLY A 106 33.43 22.58 -1.63
C GLY A 106 33.91 23.36 -2.86
N SER A 107 33.02 24.14 -3.48
CA SER A 107 33.27 24.89 -4.71
C SER A 107 34.31 26.02 -4.54
N ILE A 108 34.40 26.56 -3.32
CA ILE A 108 35.33 27.63 -2.94
C ILE A 108 36.47 27.12 -2.06
N ASN A 109 36.66 25.80 -1.99
CA ASN A 109 37.72 25.13 -1.24
C ASN A 109 37.72 25.47 0.26
N LEU A 110 36.55 25.73 0.84
CA LEU A 110 36.37 25.85 2.28
C LEU A 110 36.13 24.49 2.92
N PRO A 111 36.59 24.28 4.17
CA PRO A 111 36.27 23.06 4.90
C PRO A 111 34.76 22.99 5.18
N THR A 112 34.18 21.81 5.00
CA THR A 112 32.79 21.54 5.42
C THR A 112 32.68 21.65 6.94
N PRO A 113 31.76 22.46 7.49
CA PRO A 113 31.54 22.57 8.93
C PRO A 113 31.17 21.22 9.55
N GLU A 114 31.61 21.00 10.79
CA GLU A 114 31.33 19.76 11.54
C GLU A 114 29.82 19.42 11.63
N PRO A 115 28.89 20.39 11.87
CA PRO A 115 27.45 20.08 11.86
C PRO A 115 26.95 19.50 10.53
N TRP A 116 27.51 19.94 9.40
CA TRP A 116 27.19 19.40 8.08
C TRP A 116 27.75 17.99 7.91
N VAL A 117 28.96 17.73 8.41
CA VAL A 117 29.55 16.38 8.40
C VAL A 117 28.71 15.40 9.21
N ASP A 118 28.28 15.80 10.41
CA ASP A 118 27.45 14.96 11.29
C ASP A 118 26.06 14.71 10.69
N TYR A 119 25.44 15.75 10.13
CA TYR A 119 24.18 15.62 9.41
C TYR A 119 24.29 14.64 8.23
N LEU A 120 25.33 14.76 7.40
CA LEU A 120 25.57 13.83 6.29
C LEU A 120 25.78 12.39 6.77
N LYS A 121 26.52 12.18 7.87
CA LYS A 121 26.72 10.85 8.46
C LYS A 121 25.40 10.25 8.98
N ALA A 122 24.59 11.03 9.67
CA ALA A 122 23.28 10.60 10.15
C ALA A 122 22.35 10.20 8.99
N LEU A 123 22.28 11.02 7.93
CA LEU A 123 21.51 10.67 6.73
C LEU A 123 22.03 9.39 6.06
N MET A 124 23.35 9.21 5.97
CA MET A 124 23.94 7.97 5.42
C MET A 124 23.57 6.74 6.27
N ALA A 125 23.58 6.86 7.60
CA ALA A 125 23.23 5.77 8.51
C ALA A 125 21.73 5.39 8.43
N ILE A 126 20.84 6.37 8.24
CA ILE A 126 19.42 6.11 8.02
C ILE A 126 19.17 5.53 6.62
N ALA A 127 19.80 6.10 5.59
CA ALA A 127 19.63 5.71 4.19
C ALA A 127 20.08 4.27 3.89
N ASN A 128 21.11 3.78 4.59
CA ASN A 128 21.63 2.42 4.44
C ASN A 128 21.02 1.41 5.44
N GLY A 129 20.11 1.87 6.32
CA GLY A 129 19.44 1.04 7.33
C GLY A 129 20.31 0.61 8.51
N THR A 130 21.50 1.20 8.70
CA THR A 130 22.33 0.96 9.90
C THR A 130 21.77 1.66 11.14
N ASP A 131 21.05 2.76 10.97
CA ASP A 131 20.24 3.39 12.00
C ASP A 131 18.81 2.84 11.95
N THR A 132 18.48 2.02 12.94
CA THR A 132 17.16 1.39 13.13
C THR A 132 16.36 2.01 14.28
N ILE A 133 16.92 3.05 14.93
CA ILE A 133 16.32 3.69 16.11
C ILE A 133 15.62 5.00 15.70
N SER A 134 16.17 5.72 14.73
CA SER A 134 15.61 6.97 14.24
C SER A 134 14.19 6.81 13.69
N THR A 135 13.29 7.67 14.12
CA THR A 135 11.88 7.72 13.67
C THR A 135 11.59 8.92 12.76
N ALA A 136 12.56 9.80 12.55
CA ALA A 136 12.45 11.00 11.73
C ALA A 136 13.84 11.38 11.18
N LEU A 137 13.86 12.21 10.14
CA LEU A 137 15.12 12.74 9.61
C LEU A 137 15.71 13.76 10.60
N PRO A 138 17.06 13.82 10.72
CA PRO A 138 17.71 14.90 11.45
C PRO A 138 17.39 16.25 10.80
N ALA A 139 17.41 17.33 11.60
CA ALA A 139 17.25 18.68 11.08
C ALA A 139 18.51 19.10 10.32
N ALA A 140 18.33 19.73 9.15
CA ALA A 140 19.45 20.28 8.40
C ALA A 140 20.11 21.44 9.18
N PRO A 141 21.45 21.56 9.16
CA PRO A 141 22.14 22.73 9.67
C PRO A 141 21.77 24.00 8.90
N ALA A 142 21.92 25.15 9.56
CA ALA A 142 21.74 26.47 8.95
C ALA A 142 22.97 26.91 8.14
#